data_AF-A0A3G2GBC2-F1
#
_entry.id   AF-A0A3G2GBC2-F1
#
_cell.length_a   1.000
_cell.length_b   1.000
_cell.length_c   1.000
_cell.angle_alpha   90.00
_cell.angle_beta   90.00
_cell.angle_gamma   90.00
#
_symmetry.space_group_name_H-M   'P 1'
#
loop_
_entity.id
_entity.type
_entity.pdbx_description
1 polymer ?
#
loop_
_entity_poly.entity_id
_entity_poly.type
_entity_poly.pdbx_seq_one_letter_code
_entity_poly.pdbx_strand_id
1 'polypeptide(L)'
;MTKYALFCAILIGATLFAQVGINTTSPQSTLDVNGNITLRNELRVGGTKDVNGNPGTNNQILVSQGDNTTPIWKTSKLGFYELNEYRITDSNATADEVGINFGNTSAGDGITTSAVGESITSATPVWSEIPGLASSFNVANPVNRTNFLFQTGLEMSNIGAGTGKYVRFACGIFIDDTLRAIRADQINGINNKGQKNQSIFTLNYTVDNLSAGNHTVKVACRRITSSDTGFHFAIGRTTTDGTQVANNFMLKSVLKFDVSEQVKIIY
;
A
#
# COMPACT_ATOMS: atom_id res chain seq x y z
N MET A 1 38.39 -65.79 37.89
CA MET A 1 37.56 -65.29 36.77
C MET A 1 36.65 -64.10 37.15
N THR A 2 36.40 -63.83 38.44
CA THR A 2 35.47 -62.78 38.91
C THR A 2 36.01 -61.35 38.87
N LYS A 3 37.33 -61.11 38.95
CA LYS A 3 37.90 -59.75 38.94
C LYS A 3 37.89 -59.09 37.55
N TYR A 4 38.07 -59.86 36.47
CA TYR A 4 38.04 -59.34 35.10
C TYR A 4 36.61 -59.04 34.61
N ALA A 5 35.61 -59.79 35.10
CA ALA A 5 34.20 -59.54 34.77
C ALA A 5 33.68 -58.21 35.35
N LEU A 6 34.10 -57.86 36.57
CA LEU A 6 33.75 -56.58 37.20
C LEU A 6 34.41 -55.40 36.47
N PHE A 7 35.65 -55.57 36.01
CA PHE A 7 36.38 -54.57 35.23
C PHE A 7 35.74 -54.35 33.84
N CYS A 8 35.28 -55.43 33.18
CA CYS A 8 34.53 -55.33 31.93
C CYS A 8 33.16 -54.67 32.12
N ALA A 9 32.43 -54.94 33.21
CA ALA A 9 31.14 -54.32 33.49
C ALA A 9 31.24 -52.79 33.73
N ILE A 10 32.33 -52.34 34.37
CA ILE A 10 32.62 -50.91 34.57
C ILE A 10 33.03 -50.25 33.25
N LEU A 11 33.80 -50.93 32.39
CA LEU A 11 34.16 -50.42 31.06
C LEU A 11 32.96 -50.34 30.09
N ILE A 12 31.99 -51.26 30.20
CA ILE A 12 30.78 -51.27 29.36
C ILE A 12 29.77 -50.20 29.83
N GLY A 13 29.73 -49.87 31.13
CA GLY A 13 28.92 -48.77 31.65
C GLY A 13 29.41 -47.38 31.24
N ALA A 14 30.69 -47.25 30.86
CA ALA A 14 31.31 -45.98 30.47
C ALA A 14 31.11 -45.59 28.99
N THR A 15 30.48 -46.44 28.17
CA THR A 15 30.29 -46.21 26.73
C THR A 15 28.84 -45.98 26.32
N LEU A 16 27.91 -45.81 27.28
CA LEU A 16 26.55 -45.37 26.98
C LEU A 16 26.57 -43.89 26.61
N PHE A 17 26.10 -43.57 25.40
CA PHE A 17 26.00 -42.21 24.89
C PHE A 17 25.40 -41.25 25.94
N ALA A 18 26.16 -40.22 26.31
CA ALA A 18 25.79 -39.24 27.34
C ALA A 18 24.77 -38.22 26.83
N GLN A 19 23.57 -38.67 26.43
CA GLN A 19 22.44 -37.77 26.20
C GLN A 19 21.87 -37.33 27.55
N VAL A 20 21.65 -36.02 27.69
CA VAL A 20 21.07 -35.43 28.89
C VAL A 20 19.59 -35.14 28.63
N GLY A 21 18.72 -35.99 29.19
CA GLY A 21 17.29 -35.74 29.25
C GLY A 21 16.90 -35.08 30.57
N ILE A 22 16.26 -33.92 30.52
CA ILE A 22 15.62 -33.29 31.69
C ILE A 22 14.11 -33.53 31.56
N ASN A 23 13.54 -34.28 32.51
CA ASN A 23 12.13 -34.65 32.54
C ASN A 23 11.66 -35.45 31.30
N THR A 24 12.56 -36.22 30.68
CA THR A 24 12.27 -37.17 29.61
C THR A 24 13.19 -38.38 29.71
N THR A 25 12.64 -39.58 29.52
CA THR A 25 13.40 -40.85 29.49
C THR A 25 13.80 -41.26 28.08
N SER A 26 13.33 -40.54 27.05
CA SER A 26 13.65 -40.78 25.64
C SER A 26 14.04 -39.47 24.96
N PRO A 27 15.25 -38.94 25.23
CA PRO A 27 15.74 -37.70 24.62
C PRO A 27 15.77 -37.78 23.09
N GLN A 28 15.33 -36.72 22.40
CA GLN A 28 15.40 -36.62 20.93
C GLN A 28 16.64 -35.84 20.44
N SER A 29 17.46 -35.34 21.36
CA SER A 29 18.68 -34.59 21.09
C SER A 29 19.72 -34.85 22.20
N THR A 30 20.96 -34.39 22.02
CA THR A 30 22.02 -34.55 23.04
C THR A 30 21.68 -33.86 24.37
N LEU A 31 20.96 -32.75 24.31
CA LEU A 31 20.34 -32.09 25.46
C LEU A 31 18.88 -31.84 25.14
N ASP A 32 18.00 -32.58 25.80
CA ASP A 32 16.56 -32.49 25.62
C ASP A 32 15.91 -32.07 26.95
N VAL A 33 15.20 -30.95 26.94
CA VAL A 33 14.54 -30.39 28.12
C VAL A 33 13.04 -30.39 27.87
N ASN A 34 12.35 -31.32 28.53
CA ASN A 34 10.88 -31.36 28.53
C ASN A 34 10.34 -30.52 29.69
N GLY A 35 10.55 -29.21 29.60
CA GLY A 35 10.19 -28.23 30.61
C GLY A 35 10.65 -26.82 30.23
N ASN A 36 10.61 -25.89 31.20
CA ASN A 36 10.97 -24.50 30.96
C ASN A 36 12.50 -24.30 31.03
N ILE A 37 13.03 -23.52 30.10
CA ILE A 37 14.41 -23.00 30.15
C ILE A 37 14.33 -21.50 30.46
N THR A 38 15.05 -21.04 31.48
CA THR A 38 15.25 -19.61 31.77
C THR A 38 16.70 -19.24 31.50
N LEU A 39 16.94 -18.38 30.50
CA LEU A 39 18.25 -17.84 30.19
C LEU A 39 18.38 -16.45 30.82
N ARG A 40 19.43 -16.22 31.63
CA ARG A 40 19.63 -14.93 32.33
C ARG A 40 20.51 -13.95 31.57
N ASN A 41 21.36 -14.43 30.65
CA ASN A 41 22.33 -13.59 29.94
C ASN A 41 22.06 -13.61 28.43
N GLU A 42 22.52 -14.65 27.72
CA GLU A 42 22.44 -14.70 26.25
C GLU A 42 22.31 -16.14 25.74
N LEU A 43 21.78 -16.27 24.53
CA LEU A 43 21.79 -17.51 23.75
C LEU A 43 22.82 -17.37 22.62
N ARG A 44 23.85 -18.22 22.64
CA ARG A 44 24.89 -18.26 21.60
C ARG A 44 24.65 -19.41 20.64
N VAL A 45 24.69 -19.14 19.34
CA VAL A 45 24.54 -20.16 18.27
C VAL A 45 25.74 -20.16 17.32
N GLY A 46 25.98 -21.27 16.63
CA GLY A 46 27.09 -21.37 15.65
C GLY A 46 28.49 -21.58 16.25
N GLY A 47 28.58 -21.88 17.54
CA GLY A 47 29.85 -22.19 18.20
C GLY A 47 30.35 -23.61 17.92
N THR A 48 31.59 -23.88 18.34
CA THR A 48 32.18 -25.23 18.36
C THR A 48 32.57 -25.58 19.80
N LYS A 49 33.22 -26.73 20.00
CA LYS A 49 33.72 -27.16 21.31
C LYS A 49 34.68 -26.13 21.94
N ASP A 50 35.48 -25.45 21.12
CA ASP A 50 36.57 -24.57 21.58
C ASP A 50 36.31 -23.10 21.25
N VAL A 51 35.23 -22.78 20.53
CA VAL A 51 34.89 -21.42 20.10
C VAL A 51 33.46 -21.09 20.48
N ASN A 52 33.29 -20.00 21.23
CA ASN A 52 31.97 -19.50 21.61
C ASN A 52 31.13 -19.14 20.37
N GLY A 53 29.84 -19.44 20.41
CA GLY A 53 28.89 -19.00 19.39
C GLY A 53 28.60 -17.49 19.43
N ASN A 54 27.89 -17.03 18.41
CA ASN A 54 27.45 -15.65 18.27
C ASN A 54 26.21 -15.39 19.15
N PRO A 55 26.24 -14.40 20.05
CA PRO A 55 25.10 -14.05 20.92
C PRO A 55 24.03 -13.20 20.24
N GLY A 56 24.28 -12.75 19.00
CA GLY A 56 23.45 -11.78 18.30
C GLY A 56 23.76 -10.35 18.74
N THR A 57 23.17 -9.41 18.03
CA THR A 57 23.18 -7.98 18.36
C THR A 57 21.75 -7.43 18.38
N ASN A 58 21.58 -6.16 18.75
CA ASN A 58 20.27 -5.53 18.80
C ASN A 58 19.55 -5.62 17.44
N ASN A 59 18.22 -5.80 17.46
CA ASN A 59 17.35 -5.93 16.29
C ASN A 59 17.65 -7.12 15.36
N GLN A 60 18.28 -8.18 15.88
CA GLN A 60 18.42 -9.44 15.17
C GLN A 60 17.37 -10.47 15.59
N ILE A 61 16.93 -11.29 14.63
CA ILE A 61 16.08 -12.45 14.87
C ILE A 61 16.89 -13.73 14.65
N LEU A 62 16.59 -14.77 15.43
CA LEU A 62 17.17 -16.09 15.23
C LEU A 62 16.42 -16.79 14.10
N VAL A 63 17.12 -17.16 13.03
CA VAL A 63 16.52 -17.76 11.83
C VAL A 63 17.05 -19.17 11.64
N SER A 64 16.13 -20.13 11.52
CA SER A 64 16.46 -21.49 11.08
C SER A 64 16.97 -21.46 9.64
N GLN A 65 18.02 -22.23 9.36
CA GLN A 65 18.60 -22.33 8.02
C GLN A 65 18.18 -23.64 7.29
N GLY A 66 17.27 -24.42 7.89
CA GLY A 66 16.87 -25.74 7.41
C GLY A 66 17.63 -26.86 8.12
N ASP A 67 17.34 -28.10 7.74
CA ASP A 67 17.88 -29.29 8.40
C ASP A 67 19.41 -29.30 8.36
N ASN A 68 20.02 -29.75 9.46
CA ASN A 68 21.47 -29.90 9.62
C ASN A 68 22.29 -28.61 9.44
N THR A 69 21.66 -27.44 9.56
CA THR A 69 22.35 -26.16 9.52
C THR A 69 22.12 -25.38 10.80
N THR A 70 23.19 -24.82 11.36
CA THR A 70 23.08 -24.09 12.62
C THR A 70 22.25 -22.81 12.41
N PRO A 71 21.27 -22.51 13.28
CA PRO A 71 20.57 -21.24 13.23
C PRO A 71 21.53 -20.06 13.30
N ILE A 72 21.17 -18.95 12.65
CA ILE A 72 21.98 -17.72 12.66
C ILE A 72 21.13 -16.52 13.05
N TRP A 73 21.78 -15.58 13.75
CA TRP A 73 21.22 -14.26 13.96
C TRP A 73 21.25 -13.48 12.63
N LYS A 74 20.09 -13.05 12.17
CA LYS A 74 19.95 -12.15 11.02
C LYS A 74 19.35 -10.84 11.47
N THR A 75 19.94 -9.74 11.01
CA THR A 75 19.34 -8.41 11.13
C THR A 75 17.98 -8.44 10.45
N SER A 76 16.94 -8.02 11.17
CA SER A 76 15.63 -7.89 10.56
C SER A 76 15.69 -6.86 9.45
N LYS A 77 15.22 -7.21 8.25
CA LYS A 77 15.09 -6.27 7.13
C LYS A 77 13.96 -5.27 7.34
N LEU A 78 13.07 -5.56 8.27
CA LEU A 78 11.99 -4.68 8.70
C LEU A 78 12.34 -4.18 10.11
N GLY A 79 12.33 -2.87 10.33
CA GLY A 79 12.35 -2.34 11.68
C GLY A 79 11.21 -2.95 12.47
N PHE A 80 11.46 -3.31 13.73
CA PHE A 80 10.35 -3.52 14.65
C PHE A 80 9.68 -2.17 14.86
N TYR A 81 8.35 -2.16 14.75
CA TYR A 81 7.60 -0.95 15.05
C TYR A 81 7.47 -0.81 16.56
N GLU A 82 7.80 0.36 17.06
CA GLU A 82 7.62 0.71 18.47
C GLU A 82 6.18 1.15 18.74
N LEU A 83 5.81 1.21 20.02
CA LEU A 83 4.50 1.70 20.44
C LEU A 83 4.26 3.12 19.88
N ASN A 84 3.09 3.34 19.30
CA ASN A 84 2.65 4.57 18.65
C ASN A 84 3.26 4.87 17.27
N GLU A 85 4.15 4.03 16.74
CA GLU A 85 4.57 4.15 15.35
C GLU A 85 3.47 3.69 14.40
N TYR A 86 3.52 4.18 13.16
CA TYR A 86 2.59 3.78 12.11
C TYR A 86 3.25 2.75 11.19
N ARG A 87 2.54 1.67 10.91
CA ARG A 87 2.93 0.65 9.94
C ARG A 87 2.01 0.69 8.75
N ILE A 88 2.56 0.62 7.54
CA ILE A 88 1.77 0.40 6.33
C ILE A 88 1.20 -1.02 6.37
N THR A 89 -0.13 -1.14 6.43
CA THR A 89 -0.85 -2.42 6.45
C THR A 89 -1.37 -2.81 5.08
N ASP A 90 -1.61 -1.84 4.20
CA ASP A 90 -2.05 -2.06 2.82
C ASP A 90 -1.46 -0.99 1.89
N SER A 91 -1.14 -1.37 0.67
CA SER A 91 -0.62 -0.48 -0.37
C SER A 91 -1.06 -0.98 -1.73
N ASN A 92 -1.62 -0.08 -2.53
CA ASN A 92 -2.17 -0.43 -3.84
C ASN A 92 -1.94 0.69 -4.86
N ALA A 93 -1.76 0.31 -6.11
CA ALA A 93 -1.71 1.22 -7.25
C ALA A 93 -2.49 0.62 -8.43
N THR A 94 -3.55 1.31 -8.85
CA THR A 94 -4.39 0.95 -9.99
C THR A 94 -4.31 2.01 -11.09
N ALA A 95 -4.47 1.57 -12.34
CA ALA A 95 -4.44 2.45 -13.50
C ALA A 95 -5.62 2.16 -14.43
N ASP A 96 -6.11 3.21 -15.08
CA ASP A 96 -7.26 3.16 -15.99
C ASP A 96 -6.98 3.98 -17.27
N GLU A 97 -7.25 3.37 -18.43
CA GLU A 97 -7.16 3.98 -19.76
C GLU A 97 -8.54 4.23 -20.40
N VAL A 98 -9.63 3.93 -19.68
CA VAL A 98 -11.01 4.15 -20.15
C VAL A 98 -11.37 5.63 -20.02
N GLY A 99 -11.03 6.23 -18.88
CA GLY A 99 -11.24 7.63 -18.55
C GLY A 99 -12.71 8.08 -18.61
N ILE A 100 -12.90 9.39 -18.67
CA ILE A 100 -14.20 10.06 -18.82
C ILE A 100 -14.14 10.94 -20.08
N ASN A 101 -15.16 10.82 -20.93
CA ASN A 101 -15.37 11.74 -22.05
C ASN A 101 -16.58 12.63 -21.74
N PHE A 102 -16.34 13.90 -21.43
CA PHE A 102 -17.42 14.87 -21.17
C PHE A 102 -18.07 15.38 -22.46
N GLY A 103 -17.54 15.00 -23.63
CA GLY A 103 -18.05 15.45 -24.92
C GLY A 103 -17.99 16.98 -25.05
N ASN A 104 -18.84 17.51 -25.93
CA ASN A 104 -18.88 18.93 -26.29
C ASN A 104 -20.26 19.58 -26.17
N THR A 105 -21.29 18.80 -25.82
CA THR A 105 -22.69 19.26 -25.80
C THR A 105 -23.03 20.06 -24.54
N SER A 106 -22.34 19.80 -23.42
CA SER A 106 -22.53 20.52 -22.16
C SER A 106 -21.35 21.42 -21.87
N ALA A 107 -21.61 22.63 -21.37
CA ALA A 107 -20.58 23.51 -20.84
C ALA A 107 -20.10 23.07 -19.43
N GLY A 108 -20.81 22.16 -18.76
CA GLY A 108 -20.59 21.76 -17.37
C GLY A 108 -21.86 21.88 -16.53
N ASP A 109 -21.79 21.45 -15.27
CA ASP A 109 -22.91 21.49 -14.34
C ASP A 109 -23.19 22.89 -13.75
N GLY A 110 -22.27 23.84 -13.90
CA GLY A 110 -22.37 25.20 -13.37
C GLY A 110 -22.21 25.31 -11.84
N ILE A 111 -21.98 24.19 -11.14
CA ILE A 111 -21.92 24.14 -9.68
C ILE A 111 -20.48 24.42 -9.22
N THR A 112 -20.26 25.59 -8.63
CA THR A 112 -18.92 26.08 -8.29
C THR A 112 -18.30 25.43 -7.05
N THR A 113 -19.11 24.78 -6.22
CA THR A 113 -18.68 24.19 -4.93
C THR A 113 -19.07 22.72 -4.81
N SER A 114 -18.31 21.96 -4.03
CA SER A 114 -18.64 20.59 -3.61
C SER A 114 -18.37 20.47 -2.12
N ALA A 115 -19.18 19.71 -1.41
CA ALA A 115 -19.06 19.54 0.04
C ALA A 115 -18.55 18.14 0.37
N VAL A 116 -17.61 18.05 1.31
CA VAL A 116 -17.18 16.76 1.87
C VAL A 116 -18.41 16.03 2.44
N GLY A 117 -18.55 14.75 2.10
CA GLY A 117 -19.71 13.92 2.44
C GLY A 117 -20.78 13.82 1.35
N GLU A 118 -20.69 14.57 0.25
CA GLU A 118 -21.62 14.40 -0.88
C GLU A 118 -21.48 13.01 -1.53
N SER A 119 -22.59 12.46 -2.03
CA SER A 119 -22.60 11.16 -2.70
C SER A 119 -22.04 11.24 -4.11
N ILE A 120 -21.30 10.22 -4.55
CA ILE A 120 -20.88 10.04 -5.95
C ILE A 120 -22.08 9.96 -6.91
N THR A 121 -23.23 9.50 -6.42
CA THR A 121 -24.49 9.40 -7.20
C THR A 121 -25.36 10.66 -7.11
N SER A 122 -24.84 11.76 -6.56
CA SER A 122 -25.58 13.02 -6.49
C SER A 122 -26.03 13.49 -7.87
N ALA A 123 -27.26 14.03 -7.94
CA ALA A 123 -27.77 14.68 -9.13
C ALA A 123 -27.23 16.11 -9.31
N THR A 124 -26.71 16.70 -8.23
CA THR A 124 -26.15 18.07 -8.22
C THR A 124 -25.09 18.17 -7.10
N PRO A 125 -23.81 18.41 -7.41
CA PRO A 125 -23.16 18.30 -8.72
C PRO A 125 -23.20 16.86 -9.27
N VAL A 126 -23.08 16.71 -10.59
CA VAL A 126 -23.07 15.39 -11.24
C VAL A 126 -21.64 14.90 -11.38
N TRP A 127 -21.34 13.79 -10.71
CA TRP A 127 -20.03 13.14 -10.79
C TRP A 127 -20.01 12.03 -11.84
N SER A 128 -18.89 11.92 -12.56
CA SER A 128 -18.61 10.82 -13.48
C SER A 128 -17.45 10.01 -12.93
N GLU A 129 -17.69 8.73 -12.61
CA GLU A 129 -16.66 7.82 -12.08
C GLU A 129 -15.64 7.44 -13.17
N ILE A 130 -14.39 7.23 -12.76
CA ILE A 130 -13.36 6.56 -13.57
C ILE A 130 -13.39 5.06 -13.20
N PRO A 131 -14.02 4.20 -14.02
CA PRO A 131 -14.44 2.87 -13.59
C PRO A 131 -13.28 1.94 -13.21
N GLY A 132 -12.13 2.03 -13.90
CA GLY A 132 -10.99 1.14 -13.64
C GLY A 132 -10.18 1.46 -12.39
N LEU A 133 -10.53 2.50 -11.62
CA LEU A 133 -9.81 2.89 -10.41
C LEU A 133 -10.48 2.42 -9.11
N ALA A 134 -11.71 1.91 -9.18
CA ALA A 134 -12.42 1.43 -8.00
C ALA A 134 -11.63 0.30 -7.31
N SER A 135 -11.30 0.47 -6.04
CA SER A 135 -10.48 -0.45 -5.26
C SER A 135 -11.06 -0.62 -3.85
N SER A 136 -10.70 -1.71 -3.16
CA SER A 136 -11.09 -1.94 -1.76
C SER A 136 -9.85 -2.09 -0.89
N PHE A 137 -9.97 -1.71 0.38
CA PHE A 137 -8.92 -1.86 1.38
C PHE A 137 -9.54 -2.08 2.76
N ASN A 138 -8.80 -2.71 3.66
CA ASN A 138 -9.25 -2.95 5.03
C ASN A 138 -8.52 -2.05 6.02
N VAL A 139 -9.26 -1.55 7.00
CA VAL A 139 -8.73 -0.85 8.16
C VAL A 139 -9.02 -1.70 9.40
N ALA A 140 -7.98 -2.17 10.08
CA ALA A 140 -8.14 -2.96 11.31
C ALA A 140 -8.16 -2.06 12.55
N ASN A 141 -7.33 -1.02 12.60
CA ASN A 141 -7.24 -0.08 13.71
C ASN A 141 -7.87 1.29 13.36
N PRO A 142 -8.85 1.79 14.13
CA PRO A 142 -9.46 3.11 13.90
C PRO A 142 -8.51 4.29 14.13
N VAL A 143 -7.31 4.06 14.69
CA VAL A 143 -6.22 5.04 14.67
C VAL A 143 -5.31 4.74 13.49
N ASN A 144 -5.61 5.39 12.36
CA ASN A 144 -4.97 5.16 11.07
C ASN A 144 -4.81 6.45 10.27
N ARG A 145 -4.01 6.35 9.21
CA ARG A 145 -3.83 7.35 8.17
C ARG A 145 -3.81 6.67 6.82
N THR A 146 -4.75 7.05 5.95
CA THR A 146 -4.74 6.57 4.57
C THR A 146 -4.37 7.71 3.64
N ASN A 147 -3.21 7.57 2.98
CA ASN A 147 -2.74 8.54 2.00
C ASN A 147 -3.20 8.11 0.61
N PHE A 148 -3.79 9.03 -0.14
CA PHE A 148 -4.22 8.81 -1.52
C PHE A 148 -3.50 9.78 -2.45
N LEU A 149 -3.02 9.24 -3.57
CA LEU A 149 -2.46 9.99 -4.68
C LEU A 149 -3.22 9.61 -5.95
N PHE A 150 -3.92 10.56 -6.52
CA PHE A 150 -4.55 10.45 -7.83
C PHE A 150 -3.82 11.33 -8.83
N GLN A 151 -3.48 10.79 -10.00
CA GLN A 151 -2.92 11.53 -11.12
C GLN A 151 -3.61 11.13 -12.42
N THR A 152 -3.89 12.09 -13.30
CA THR A 152 -4.54 11.83 -14.58
C THR A 152 -4.14 12.85 -15.64
N GLY A 153 -4.16 12.43 -16.90
CA GLY A 153 -4.06 13.32 -18.04
C GLY A 153 -5.40 13.96 -18.38
N LEU A 154 -5.36 15.21 -18.79
CA LEU A 154 -6.49 15.98 -19.28
C LEU A 154 -6.27 16.29 -20.75
N GLU A 155 -7.33 16.31 -21.53
CA GLU A 155 -7.27 16.83 -22.90
C GLU A 155 -8.49 17.70 -23.20
N MET A 156 -8.25 18.81 -23.88
CA MET A 156 -9.28 19.67 -24.44
C MET A 156 -9.03 19.94 -25.93
N SER A 157 -10.11 20.22 -26.67
CA SER A 157 -10.08 20.57 -28.09
C SER A 157 -9.13 21.73 -28.41
N ASN A 158 -8.67 21.76 -29.67
CA ASN A 158 -8.02 22.93 -30.25
C ASN A 158 -9.00 24.12 -30.28
N ILE A 159 -8.56 25.29 -29.81
CA ILE A 159 -9.40 26.50 -29.74
C ILE A 159 -9.23 27.42 -30.96
N GLY A 160 -8.38 27.05 -31.93
CA GLY A 160 -8.09 27.85 -33.11
C GLY A 160 -7.56 29.24 -32.73
N ALA A 161 -8.15 30.29 -33.31
CA ALA A 161 -7.83 31.68 -33.02
C ALA A 161 -8.60 32.25 -31.80
N GLY A 162 -9.35 31.44 -31.05
CA GLY A 162 -10.04 31.88 -29.85
C GLY A 162 -9.07 32.33 -28.75
N THR A 163 -9.45 33.35 -27.97
CA THR A 163 -8.71 33.81 -26.79
C THR A 163 -9.53 33.57 -25.52
N GLY A 164 -8.85 33.39 -24.39
CA GLY A 164 -9.52 33.21 -23.08
C GLY A 164 -10.41 31.97 -22.96
N LYS A 165 -10.18 30.94 -23.80
CA LYS A 165 -10.97 29.72 -23.77
C LYS A 165 -10.44 28.77 -22.69
N TYR A 166 -11.34 28.19 -21.88
CA TYR A 166 -10.98 27.33 -20.76
C TYR A 166 -12.04 26.28 -20.44
N VAL A 167 -11.63 25.25 -19.72
CA VAL A 167 -12.52 24.29 -19.04
C VAL A 167 -12.12 24.21 -17.57
N ARG A 168 -13.06 24.49 -16.66
CA ARG A 168 -12.92 24.25 -15.22
C ARG A 168 -13.51 22.91 -14.88
N PHE A 169 -12.80 22.15 -14.07
CA PHE A 169 -13.19 20.81 -13.67
C PHE A 169 -12.79 20.56 -12.21
N ALA A 170 -13.33 19.50 -11.64
CA ALA A 170 -12.87 18.98 -10.36
C ALA A 170 -12.80 17.46 -10.41
N CYS A 171 -11.87 16.90 -9.66
CA CYS A 171 -11.82 15.47 -9.37
C CYS A 171 -11.80 15.26 -7.86
N GLY A 172 -12.50 14.23 -7.42
CA GLY A 172 -12.66 13.88 -6.03
C GLY A 172 -12.39 12.41 -5.76
N ILE A 173 -11.95 12.13 -4.54
CA ILE A 173 -11.79 10.78 -4.00
C ILE A 173 -13.00 10.50 -3.11
N PHE A 174 -13.67 9.40 -3.41
CA PHE A 174 -14.85 8.93 -2.72
C PHE A 174 -14.48 7.69 -1.91
N ILE A 175 -14.80 7.70 -0.63
CA ILE A 175 -14.68 6.53 0.25
C ILE A 175 -16.10 6.12 0.64
N ASP A 176 -16.45 4.86 0.36
CA ASP A 176 -17.79 4.32 0.55
C ASP A 176 -18.85 5.21 -0.10
N ASP A 177 -18.62 5.54 -1.36
CA ASP A 177 -19.46 6.42 -2.20
C ASP A 177 -19.63 7.86 -1.69
N THR A 178 -18.91 8.26 -0.64
CA THR A 178 -18.95 9.62 -0.08
C THR A 178 -17.67 10.40 -0.37
N LEU A 179 -17.80 11.65 -0.81
CA LEU A 179 -16.67 12.51 -1.11
C LEU A 179 -15.84 12.77 0.15
N ARG A 180 -14.54 12.49 0.10
CA ARG A 180 -13.59 12.75 1.19
C ARG A 180 -12.51 13.77 0.83
N ALA A 181 -12.14 13.84 -0.43
CA ALA A 181 -11.14 14.77 -0.92
C ALA A 181 -11.57 15.33 -2.27
N ILE A 182 -11.27 16.59 -2.53
CA ILE A 182 -11.54 17.22 -3.82
C ILE A 182 -10.46 18.23 -4.15
N ARG A 183 -10.12 18.33 -5.43
CA ARG A 183 -9.38 19.47 -5.97
C ARG A 183 -10.01 19.89 -7.29
N ALA A 184 -10.20 21.20 -7.44
CA ALA A 184 -10.61 21.83 -8.69
C ALA A 184 -9.39 22.40 -9.42
N ASP A 185 -9.46 22.46 -10.73
CA ASP A 185 -8.44 23.08 -11.57
C ASP A 185 -9.06 23.56 -12.91
N GLN A 186 -8.23 24.19 -13.74
CA GLN A 186 -8.63 24.72 -15.04
C GLN A 186 -7.57 24.38 -16.10
N ILE A 187 -8.03 23.83 -17.22
CA ILE A 187 -7.21 23.74 -18.43
C ILE A 187 -7.54 24.92 -19.36
N ASN A 188 -6.51 25.64 -19.77
CA ASN A 188 -6.62 26.77 -20.70
C ASN A 188 -6.32 26.31 -22.12
N GLY A 189 -7.10 26.78 -23.09
CA GLY A 189 -6.77 26.61 -24.49
C GLY A 189 -5.64 27.55 -24.89
N ILE A 190 -4.82 27.11 -25.85
CA ILE A 190 -3.68 27.89 -26.36
C ILE A 190 -4.05 28.44 -27.73
N ASN A 191 -4.12 29.77 -27.84
CA ASN A 191 -4.43 30.48 -29.07
C ASN A 191 -3.43 30.12 -30.17
N ASN A 192 -3.93 29.82 -31.38
CA ASN A 192 -3.14 29.48 -32.55
C ASN A 192 -2.18 28.28 -32.39
N LYS A 193 -2.41 27.39 -31.41
CA LYS A 193 -1.62 26.16 -31.26
C LYS A 193 -1.77 25.21 -32.45
N GLY A 194 -2.93 25.24 -33.12
CA GLY A 194 -3.25 24.36 -34.24
C GLY A 194 -3.44 22.89 -33.85
N GLN A 195 -3.39 22.57 -32.57
CA GLN A 195 -3.50 21.22 -32.00
C GLN A 195 -4.26 21.26 -30.67
N LYS A 196 -4.70 20.09 -30.19
CA LYS A 196 -5.33 19.91 -28.88
C LYS A 196 -4.41 20.34 -27.73
N ASN A 197 -4.99 20.63 -26.56
CA ASN A 197 -4.21 20.93 -25.37
C ASN A 197 -4.35 19.87 -24.30
N GLN A 198 -3.22 19.54 -23.67
CA GLN A 198 -3.12 18.53 -22.62
C GLN A 198 -2.51 19.14 -21.36
N SER A 199 -2.87 18.57 -20.21
CA SER A 199 -2.27 18.90 -18.93
C SER A 199 -2.31 17.69 -18.00
N ILE A 200 -1.56 17.73 -16.91
CA ILE A 200 -1.61 16.71 -15.86
C ILE A 200 -2.29 17.30 -14.63
N PHE A 201 -3.21 16.54 -14.05
CA PHE A 201 -3.85 16.84 -12.79
C PHE A 201 -3.37 15.88 -11.71
N THR A 202 -3.10 16.41 -10.51
CA THR A 202 -2.71 15.61 -9.34
C THR A 202 -3.53 16.01 -8.12
N LEU A 203 -4.08 15.03 -7.42
CA LEU A 203 -4.74 15.19 -6.12
C LEU A 203 -4.00 14.29 -5.11
N ASN A 204 -3.44 14.92 -4.07
CA ASN A 204 -2.84 14.21 -2.95
C ASN A 204 -3.63 14.58 -1.68
N TYR A 205 -4.09 13.58 -0.93
CA TYR A 205 -4.87 13.79 0.27
C TYR A 205 -4.66 12.68 1.29
N THR A 206 -4.75 13.04 2.56
CA THR A 206 -4.65 12.10 3.68
C THR A 206 -5.96 12.10 4.45
N VAL A 207 -6.54 10.92 4.64
CA VAL A 207 -7.71 10.73 5.50
C VAL A 207 -7.24 10.12 6.82
N ASP A 208 -7.54 10.79 7.92
CA ASP A 208 -7.22 10.32 9.27
C ASP A 208 -8.40 9.50 9.84
N ASN A 209 -8.07 8.47 10.60
CA ASN A 209 -8.98 7.75 11.48
C ASN A 209 -10.27 7.25 10.78
N LEU A 210 -10.10 6.60 9.62
CA LEU A 210 -11.20 5.83 9.04
C LEU A 210 -11.69 4.77 10.03
N SER A 211 -12.99 4.47 10.01
CA SER A 211 -13.55 3.42 10.86
C SER A 211 -12.88 2.07 10.61
N ALA A 212 -12.86 1.20 11.60
CA ALA A 212 -12.44 -0.18 11.36
C ALA A 212 -13.46 -0.89 10.46
N GLY A 213 -13.00 -1.58 9.43
CA GLY A 213 -13.86 -2.25 8.46
C GLY A 213 -13.26 -2.31 7.06
N ASN A 214 -14.04 -2.86 6.13
CA ASN A 214 -13.71 -2.84 4.72
C ASN A 214 -14.24 -1.55 4.09
N HIS A 215 -13.39 -0.86 3.35
CA HIS A 215 -13.69 0.38 2.67
C HIS A 215 -13.51 0.23 1.17
N THR A 216 -14.28 1.01 0.42
CA THR A 216 -14.12 1.14 -1.03
C THR A 216 -13.64 2.54 -1.36
N VAL A 217 -12.68 2.65 -2.28
CA VAL A 217 -12.24 3.93 -2.84
C VAL A 217 -12.60 4.01 -4.31
N LYS A 218 -13.14 5.15 -4.72
CA LYS A 218 -13.44 5.50 -6.11
C LYS A 218 -12.91 6.89 -6.42
N VAL A 219 -12.65 7.16 -7.69
CA VAL A 219 -12.34 8.49 -8.19
C VAL A 219 -13.42 8.90 -9.17
N ALA A 220 -13.96 10.09 -8.99
CA ALA A 220 -14.88 10.68 -9.94
C ALA A 220 -14.47 12.12 -10.25
N CYS A 221 -14.79 12.56 -11.46
CA CYS A 221 -14.53 13.91 -11.91
C CYS A 221 -15.80 14.54 -12.50
N ARG A 222 -15.79 15.86 -12.60
CA ARG A 222 -16.86 16.63 -13.22
C ARG A 222 -16.33 17.84 -13.96
N ARG A 223 -17.02 18.20 -15.03
CA ARG A 223 -16.85 19.48 -15.74
C ARG A 223 -17.71 20.52 -15.03
N ILE A 224 -17.06 21.51 -14.39
CA ILE A 224 -17.74 22.60 -13.68
C ILE A 224 -18.33 23.58 -14.70
N THR A 225 -17.47 24.12 -15.57
CA THR A 225 -17.88 25.11 -16.55
C THR A 225 -16.87 25.17 -17.68
N SER A 226 -17.25 25.75 -18.80
CA SER A 226 -16.38 26.04 -19.94
C SER A 226 -16.74 27.40 -20.49
N SER A 227 -15.74 28.06 -21.05
CA SER A 227 -15.91 29.37 -21.67
C SER A 227 -16.90 29.39 -22.85
N ASP A 228 -17.23 28.21 -23.40
CA ASP A 228 -18.15 28.05 -24.53
C ASP A 228 -18.69 26.62 -24.58
N THR A 229 -19.77 26.44 -25.33
CA THR A 229 -20.25 25.13 -25.77
C THR A 229 -19.45 24.66 -26.99
N GLY A 230 -19.43 23.35 -27.29
CA GLY A 230 -18.72 22.82 -28.46
C GLY A 230 -17.25 22.44 -28.24
N PHE A 231 -16.67 22.74 -27.08
CA PHE A 231 -15.34 22.23 -26.72
C PHE A 231 -15.41 20.82 -26.13
N HIS A 232 -14.70 19.88 -26.76
CA HIS A 232 -14.50 18.55 -26.19
C HIS A 232 -13.55 18.63 -25.01
N PHE A 233 -13.87 17.87 -23.96
CA PHE A 233 -13.04 17.73 -22.77
C PHE A 233 -13.07 16.27 -22.31
N ALA A 234 -11.90 15.75 -21.96
CA ALA A 234 -11.74 14.40 -21.46
C ALA A 234 -10.69 14.34 -20.35
N ILE A 235 -10.86 13.35 -19.46
CA ILE A 235 -9.96 13.06 -18.34
C ILE A 235 -9.60 11.58 -18.40
N GLY A 236 -8.33 11.21 -18.25
CA GLY A 236 -7.90 9.81 -18.27
C GLY A 236 -7.84 9.17 -19.66
N ARG A 237 -8.12 9.94 -20.72
CA ARG A 237 -8.25 9.49 -22.12
C ARG A 237 -8.18 10.67 -23.07
N THR A 238 -8.07 10.41 -24.37
CA THR A 238 -8.19 11.45 -25.39
C THR A 238 -9.64 11.88 -25.65
N THR A 239 -9.81 13.10 -26.14
CA THR A 239 -11.08 13.57 -26.70
C THR A 239 -11.33 12.93 -28.07
N THR A 240 -12.58 12.91 -28.54
CA THR A 240 -12.96 12.21 -29.78
C THR A 240 -12.93 13.07 -31.04
N ASP A 241 -12.61 14.37 -30.93
CA ASP A 241 -12.55 15.31 -32.05
C ASP A 241 -11.19 15.35 -32.75
N GLY A 242 -11.18 15.69 -34.04
CA GLY A 242 -9.96 15.98 -34.80
C GLY A 242 -8.90 14.87 -34.80
N THR A 243 -7.67 15.26 -35.15
CA THR A 243 -6.51 14.35 -35.15
C THR A 243 -6.02 14.15 -33.71
N GLN A 244 -5.75 12.90 -33.36
CA GLN A 244 -5.18 12.56 -32.05
C GLN A 244 -3.69 12.86 -32.02
N VAL A 245 -3.26 13.64 -31.01
CA VAL A 245 -1.83 13.93 -30.76
C VAL A 245 -1.31 13.27 -29.47
N ALA A 246 -2.22 12.78 -28.63
CA ALA A 246 -1.95 11.90 -27.50
C ALA A 246 -2.71 10.57 -27.71
N ASN A 247 -2.51 9.63 -26.80
CA ASN A 247 -3.29 8.38 -26.72
C ASN A 247 -3.70 8.11 -25.27
N ASN A 248 -4.59 7.13 -25.05
CA ASN A 248 -5.09 6.85 -23.71
C ASN A 248 -4.00 6.41 -22.74
N PHE A 249 -2.99 5.67 -23.20
CA PHE A 249 -1.84 5.29 -22.36
C PHE A 249 -1.10 6.52 -21.81
N MET A 250 -0.91 7.57 -22.62
CA MET A 250 -0.26 8.81 -22.20
C MET A 250 -1.09 9.63 -21.21
N LEU A 251 -2.42 9.56 -21.33
CA LEU A 251 -3.36 10.36 -20.51
C LEU A 251 -3.98 9.57 -19.36
N LYS A 252 -3.59 8.29 -19.19
CA LYS A 252 -4.22 7.36 -18.26
C LYS A 252 -4.29 7.91 -16.84
N SER A 253 -5.29 7.45 -16.12
CA SER A 253 -5.47 7.79 -14.72
C SER A 253 -4.79 6.76 -13.84
N VAL A 254 -4.23 7.19 -12.72
CA VAL A 254 -3.59 6.33 -11.72
C VAL A 254 -4.08 6.75 -10.34
N LEU A 255 -4.56 5.78 -9.56
CA LEU A 255 -4.82 5.92 -8.14
C LEU A 255 -3.82 5.07 -7.37
N LYS A 256 -3.10 5.69 -6.44
CA LYS A 256 -2.28 5.01 -5.44
C LYS A 256 -2.83 5.32 -4.06
N PHE A 257 -2.82 4.33 -3.16
CA PHE A 257 -3.01 4.59 -1.74
C PHE A 257 -2.12 3.73 -0.86
N ASP A 258 -1.84 4.25 0.34
CA ASP A 258 -1.10 3.58 1.41
C ASP A 258 -1.92 3.71 2.71
N VAL A 259 -2.36 2.60 3.28
CA VAL A 259 -3.05 2.54 4.57
C VAL A 259 -2.01 2.33 5.67
N SER A 260 -1.92 3.28 6.59
CA SER A 260 -0.99 3.22 7.72
C SER A 260 -1.77 3.13 9.02
N GLU A 261 -1.52 2.10 9.82
CA GLU A 261 -2.19 1.90 11.10
C GLU A 261 -1.21 2.06 12.25
N GLN A 262 -1.67 2.68 13.34
CA GLN A 262 -0.86 2.80 14.54
C GLN A 262 -0.66 1.41 15.17
N VAL A 263 0.58 1.09 15.55
CA VAL A 263 0.92 -0.17 16.18
C VAL A 263 0.47 -0.16 17.65
N LYS A 264 -0.30 -1.19 18.01
CA LYS A 264 -0.68 -1.50 19.39
C LYS A 264 0.12 -2.72 19.84
N ILE A 265 0.79 -2.62 20.98
CA ILE A 265 1.36 -3.80 21.65
C ILE A 265 0.20 -4.54 22.29
N ILE A 266 -0.06 -5.77 21.84
CA ILE A 266 -0.97 -6.69 22.52
C ILE A 266 -0.12 -7.37 23.60
N TYR A 267 -0.40 -7.07 24.87
CA TYR A 267 0.15 -7.81 26.01
C TYR A 267 -0.62 -9.11 26.22
#